data_AF-A0A5S3VT01-F1
#
_entry.id   AF-A0A5S3VT01-F1
#
_cell.length_a   1.000
_cell.length_b   1.000
_cell.length_c   1.000
_cell.angle_alpha   90.00
_cell.angle_beta   90.00
_cell.angle_gamma   90.00
#
_symmetry.space_group_name_H-M   'P 1'
#
loop_
_entity.id
_entity.type
_entity.pdbx_description
1 polymer ?
#
loop_
_entity_poly.entity_id
_entity_poly.type
_entity_poly.pdbx_seq_one_letter_code
_entity_poly.pdbx_strand_id
1 'polypeptide(L)'
;HELSVTDTRKKILQFFLESAGALTHADIEQQMGEAFDRVTIYRTLQTFVEKGIIHTIPSADNAIRYALCKDNCAAGHHHDDHVHFLCNDCGTTYCLDHVSVPKIKLPKGFTAKIGEHTSE
;
A
#
# COMPACT_ATOMS: atom_id res chain seq x y z
N HIS A 1 -5.96 21.06 -0.77
CA HIS A 1 -6.30 20.89 -2.20
C HIS A 1 -6.97 19.54 -2.39
N GLU A 2 -8.18 19.53 -2.91
CA GLU A 2 -8.92 18.31 -3.24
C GLU A 2 -8.25 17.56 -4.39
N LEU A 3 -8.38 16.22 -4.38
CA LEU A 3 -7.80 15.37 -5.41
C LEU A 3 -8.64 15.47 -6.69
N SER A 4 -8.07 15.96 -7.78
CA SER A 4 -8.80 16.04 -9.05
C SER A 4 -9.17 14.64 -9.58
N VAL A 5 -10.37 14.53 -10.13
CA VAL A 5 -10.91 13.27 -10.66
C VAL A 5 -10.56 13.17 -12.13
N THR A 6 -9.58 12.33 -12.47
CA THR A 6 -9.13 12.09 -13.85
C THR A 6 -9.34 10.64 -14.25
N ASP A 7 -9.42 10.35 -15.55
CA ASP A 7 -9.61 8.99 -16.04
C ASP A 7 -8.45 8.06 -15.66
N THR A 8 -7.22 8.58 -15.65
CA THR A 8 -6.04 7.84 -15.17
C THR A 8 -6.20 7.43 -13.71
N ARG A 9 -6.60 8.37 -12.84
CA ARG A 9 -6.79 8.10 -11.41
C ARG A 9 -7.92 7.10 -11.18
N LYS A 10 -9.04 7.23 -11.90
CA LYS A 10 -10.14 6.27 -11.83
C LYS A 10 -9.70 4.88 -12.23
N LYS A 11 -8.98 4.73 -13.35
CA LYS A 11 -8.51 3.42 -13.83
C LYS A 11 -7.52 2.76 -12.87
N ILE A 12 -6.55 3.52 -12.36
CA ILE A 12 -5.57 3.00 -11.39
C ILE A 12 -6.31 2.58 -10.10
N LEU A 13 -7.23 3.42 -9.60
CA LEU A 13 -8.01 3.09 -8.41
C LEU A 13 -8.91 1.85 -8.62
N GLN A 14 -9.54 1.74 -9.80
CA GLN A 14 -10.36 0.57 -10.15
C GLN A 14 -9.51 -0.70 -10.14
N PHE A 15 -8.29 -0.64 -10.66
CA PHE A 15 -7.40 -1.80 -10.67
C PHE A 15 -7.05 -2.27 -9.25
N PHE A 16 -6.82 -1.32 -8.34
CA PHE A 16 -6.64 -1.64 -6.92
C PHE A 16 -7.88 -2.27 -6.28
N LEU A 17 -9.09 -1.81 -6.64
CA LEU A 17 -10.36 -2.37 -6.12
C LEU A 17 -10.65 -3.78 -6.64
N GLU A 18 -10.18 -4.11 -7.84
CA GLU A 18 -10.35 -5.41 -8.48
C GLU A 18 -9.23 -6.40 -8.12
N SER A 19 -8.07 -5.91 -7.69
CA SER A 19 -6.95 -6.76 -7.26
C SER A 19 -7.21 -7.38 -5.89
N ALA A 20 -6.94 -8.69 -5.77
CA ALA A 20 -7.03 -9.41 -4.51
C ALA A 20 -5.81 -9.19 -3.58
N GLY A 21 -4.76 -8.52 -4.06
CA GLY A 21 -3.52 -8.33 -3.33
C GLY A 21 -2.79 -7.04 -3.71
N ALA A 22 -1.65 -6.82 -3.05
CA ALA A 22 -0.80 -5.67 -3.29
C ALA A 22 -0.14 -5.75 -4.67
N LEU A 23 -0.06 -4.60 -5.34
CA LEU A 23 0.42 -4.46 -6.71
C LEU A 23 1.80 -3.80 -6.72
N THR A 24 2.70 -4.27 -7.56
CA THR A 24 3.95 -3.55 -7.85
C THR A 24 3.71 -2.44 -8.85
N HIS A 25 4.68 -1.53 -8.99
CA HIS A 25 4.66 -0.54 -10.06
C HIS A 25 4.57 -1.19 -11.45
N ALA A 26 5.29 -2.30 -11.66
CA ALA A 26 5.30 -3.04 -12.90
C ALA A 26 3.93 -3.67 -13.24
N ASP A 27 3.21 -4.20 -12.24
CA ASP A 27 1.86 -4.74 -12.44
C ASP A 27 0.90 -3.66 -12.96
N ILE A 28 1.01 -2.45 -12.40
CA ILE A 28 0.19 -1.30 -12.77
C ILE A 28 0.56 -0.80 -14.18
N GLU A 29 1.84 -0.68 -14.50
CA GLU A 29 2.31 -0.32 -15.85
C GLU A 29 1.81 -1.34 -16.89
N GLN A 30 1.94 -2.64 -16.61
CA GLN A 30 1.49 -3.70 -17.50
C GLN A 30 -0.01 -3.65 -17.75
N GLN A 31 -0.82 -3.42 -16.71
CA GLN A 31 -2.28 -3.35 -16.85
C GLN A 31 -2.75 -2.07 -17.57
N MET A 32 -2.05 -0.95 -17.37
CA MET A 32 -2.41 0.33 -17.98
C MET A 32 -2.00 0.43 -19.47
N GLY A 33 -0.98 -0.34 -19.87
CA GLY A 33 -0.46 -0.35 -21.24
C GLY A 33 0.06 1.02 -21.69
N GLU A 34 0.18 1.22 -23.00
CA GLU A 34 0.68 2.48 -23.59
C GLU A 34 -0.29 3.67 -23.43
N ALA A 35 -1.47 3.47 -22.85
CA ALA A 35 -2.48 4.51 -22.70
C ALA A 35 -2.06 5.63 -21.73
N PHE A 36 -1.11 5.36 -20.82
CA PHE A 36 -0.59 6.35 -19.88
C PHE A 36 0.92 6.24 -19.77
N ASP A 37 1.61 7.38 -19.75
CA ASP A 37 3.05 7.39 -19.56
C ASP A 37 3.42 7.04 -18.11
N ARG A 38 4.63 6.49 -17.96
CA ARG A 38 5.22 6.06 -16.69
C ARG A 38 5.28 7.17 -15.63
N VAL A 39 5.54 8.41 -16.05
CA VAL A 39 5.62 9.55 -15.11
C VAL A 39 4.24 9.86 -14.55
N THR A 40 3.20 9.79 -15.37
CA THR A 40 1.82 9.99 -14.93
C THR A 40 1.36 8.90 -13.96
N ILE A 41 1.72 7.63 -14.21
CA ILE A 41 1.44 6.52 -13.28
C ILE A 41 2.14 6.77 -11.95
N TYR A 42 3.46 7.03 -11.98
CA TYR A 42 4.24 7.31 -10.78
C TYR A 42 3.65 8.47 -9.95
N ARG A 43 3.39 9.62 -10.58
CA ARG A 43 2.81 10.77 -9.89
C ARG A 43 1.44 10.47 -9.30
N THR A 44 0.63 9.67 -9.99
CA THR A 44 -0.68 9.26 -9.48
C THR A 44 -0.55 8.41 -8.23
N LEU A 45 0.36 7.43 -8.23
CA LEU A 45 0.62 6.59 -7.06
C LEU A 45 1.14 7.40 -5.88
N GLN A 46 2.09 8.31 -6.10
CA GLN A 46 2.58 9.20 -5.04
C GLN A 46 1.45 10.06 -4.47
N THR A 47 0.61 10.64 -5.33
CA THR A 47 -0.56 11.39 -4.85
C THR A 47 -1.52 10.51 -4.05
N PHE A 48 -1.73 9.25 -4.43
CA PHE A 48 -2.59 8.35 -3.65
C PHE A 48 -1.99 8.01 -2.29
N VAL A 49 -0.67 7.81 -2.20
CA VAL A 49 0.05 7.62 -0.93
C VAL A 49 -0.09 8.85 -0.04
N GLU A 50 0.23 10.03 -0.56
CA GLU A 50 0.10 11.31 0.17
C GLU A 50 -1.33 11.57 0.67
N LYS A 51 -2.33 11.08 -0.06
CA LYS A 51 -3.76 11.22 0.28
C LYS A 51 -4.28 10.10 1.19
N GLY A 52 -3.46 9.11 1.53
CA GLY A 52 -3.87 7.97 2.35
C GLY A 52 -4.84 7.01 1.64
N ILE A 53 -4.91 7.04 0.32
CA ILE A 53 -5.77 6.15 -0.49
C ILE A 53 -5.10 4.78 -0.64
N ILE A 54 -3.78 4.76 -0.79
CA ILE A 54 -2.96 3.54 -0.81
C ILE A 54 -1.79 3.71 0.15
N HIS A 55 -1.20 2.60 0.58
CA HIS A 55 0.06 2.58 1.33
C HIS A 55 1.11 1.73 0.62
N THR A 56 2.38 1.94 0.98
CA THR A 56 3.50 1.15 0.46
C THR A 56 3.82 0.00 1.40
N ILE A 57 4.16 -1.15 0.82
CA ILE A 57 4.55 -2.35 1.54
C ILE A 57 5.96 -2.72 1.07
N PRO A 58 7.00 -2.42 1.86
CA PRO A 58 8.34 -2.91 1.61
C PRO A 58 8.34 -4.43 1.66
N SER A 59 9.06 -5.05 0.73
CA SER A 59 9.15 -6.50 0.65
C SER A 59 10.61 -6.94 0.65
N ALA A 60 10.86 -8.20 1.03
CA ALA A 60 12.22 -8.75 1.17
C ALA A 60 13.00 -8.79 -0.15
N ASP A 61 12.31 -8.72 -1.29
CA ASP A 61 12.88 -8.62 -2.64
C ASP A 61 13.25 -7.18 -3.06
N ASN A 62 13.19 -6.22 -2.13
CA ASN A 62 13.37 -4.78 -2.36
C ASN A 62 12.34 -4.16 -3.32
N ALA A 63 11.29 -4.88 -3.71
CA ALA A 63 10.21 -4.31 -4.50
C ALA A 63 9.26 -3.53 -3.58
N ILE A 64 8.81 -2.38 -4.07
CA ILE A 64 7.73 -1.61 -3.44
C ILE A 64 6.42 -2.13 -3.99
N ARG A 65 5.57 -2.64 -3.10
CA ARG A 65 4.18 -3.00 -3.40
C ARG A 65 3.26 -1.93 -2.85
N TYR A 66 2.11 -1.77 -3.48
CA TYR A 66 1.07 -0.81 -3.11
C TYR A 66 -0.21 -1.57 -2.80
N ALA A 67 -0.94 -1.18 -1.77
CA ALA A 67 -2.24 -1.74 -1.45
C ALA A 67 -3.23 -0.64 -1.08
N LEU A 68 -4.53 -0.91 -1.23
CA LEU A 68 -5.56 0.00 -0.75
C LEU A 68 -5.48 0.13 0.77
N CYS A 69 -5.53 1.37 1.23
CA CYS A 69 -5.87 1.66 2.60
C CYS A 69 -7.33 1.28 2.84
N LYS A 70 -7.59 0.38 3.78
CA LYS A 70 -8.93 0.12 4.31
C LYS A 70 -9.22 1.08 5.47
N ASP A 71 -10.48 1.16 5.88
CA ASP A 71 -11.04 2.20 6.76
C ASP A 71 -10.05 2.76 7.80
N ASN A 72 -10.00 4.09 7.89
CA ASN A 72 -9.29 4.89 8.90
C ASN A 72 -7.82 5.28 8.61
N CYS A 73 -7.29 5.10 7.39
CA CYS A 73 -6.05 5.78 6.98
C CYS A 73 -6.34 7.25 6.64
N ALA A 74 -5.90 8.17 7.50
CA ALA A 74 -5.94 9.60 7.20
C ALA A 74 -4.61 10.05 6.60
N ALA A 75 -4.63 11.14 5.83
CA ALA A 75 -3.39 11.76 5.33
C ALA A 75 -2.44 12.07 6.50
N GLY A 76 -1.28 11.42 6.53
CA GLY A 76 -0.28 11.55 7.61
C GLY A 76 -0.47 10.62 8.81
N HIS A 77 -1.50 9.75 8.81
CA HIS A 77 -1.73 8.73 9.85
C HIS A 77 -2.06 7.39 9.17
N HIS A 78 -1.02 6.68 8.76
CA HIS A 78 -1.11 5.29 8.33
C HIS A 78 -1.11 4.40 9.57
N HIS A 79 -2.28 4.12 10.13
CA HIS A 79 -2.42 3.05 11.11
C HIS A 79 -2.38 1.71 10.37
N ASP A 80 -1.16 1.26 10.05
CA ASP A 80 -0.87 -0.07 9.50
C ASP A 80 -1.01 -1.15 10.60
N ASP A 81 -2.17 -1.18 11.25
CA ASP A 81 -2.50 -2.17 12.29
C ASP A 81 -2.93 -3.53 11.68
N HIS A 82 -2.50 -3.82 10.43
CA HIS A 82 -2.79 -5.08 9.75
C HIS A 82 -1.51 -5.79 9.30
N VAL A 83 -1.60 -7.11 9.20
CA VAL A 83 -0.46 -7.97 8.86
C VAL A 83 -0.37 -8.14 7.35
N HIS A 84 0.81 -7.98 6.76
CA HIS A 84 1.06 -8.35 5.37
C HIS A 84 1.56 -9.80 5.28
N PHE A 85 0.96 -10.59 4.40
CA PHE A 85 1.32 -11.98 4.14
C PHE A 85 1.79 -12.15 2.70
N LEU A 86 3.05 -12.54 2.49
CA LEU A 86 3.57 -12.94 1.19
C LEU A 86 3.35 -14.44 0.99
N CYS A 87 2.60 -14.83 -0.03
CA CYS A 87 2.46 -16.22 -0.42
C CYS A 87 3.68 -16.66 -1.24
N ASN A 88 4.42 -17.66 -0.76
CA ASN A 88 5.58 -18.17 -1.49
C ASN A 88 5.22 -19.00 -2.75
N ASP A 89 3.99 -19.50 -2.83
CA ASP A 89 3.56 -20.32 -3.97
C ASP A 89 3.16 -19.46 -5.18
N CYS A 90 2.51 -18.32 -4.95
CA CYS A 90 2.04 -17.43 -6.02
C CYS A 90 2.73 -16.06 -6.06
N GLY A 91 3.51 -15.70 -5.05
CA GLY A 91 4.24 -14.42 -4.97
C GLY A 91 3.38 -13.20 -4.62
N THR A 92 2.08 -13.38 -4.37
CA THR A 92 1.16 -12.29 -4.04
C THR A 92 1.26 -11.90 -2.56
N THR A 93 1.28 -10.60 -2.30
CA THR A 93 1.19 -10.04 -0.94
C THR A 93 -0.26 -9.70 -0.61
N TYR A 94 -0.77 -10.21 0.51
CA TYR A 94 -2.12 -10.01 1.00
C TYR A 94 -2.12 -9.16 2.27
N CYS A 95 -3.11 -8.27 2.40
CA CYS A 95 -3.40 -7.57 3.64
C CYS A 95 -4.37 -8.42 4.48
N LEU A 96 -3.95 -8.80 5.69
CA LEU A 96 -4.76 -9.57 6.63
C LEU A 96 -5.34 -8.64 7.71
N ASP A 97 -6.54 -8.13 7.45
CA ASP A 97 -7.16 -7.08 8.27
C ASP A 97 -7.73 -7.58 9.61
N HIS A 98 -7.95 -8.89 9.75
CA HIS A 98 -8.64 -9.49 10.90
C HIS A 98 -7.73 -10.40 11.74
N VAL A 99 -6.41 -10.21 11.65
CA VAL A 99 -5.45 -10.99 12.43
C VAL A 99 -5.04 -10.19 13.66
N SER A 100 -5.47 -10.66 14.83
CA SER A 100 -5.04 -10.09 16.11
C SER A 100 -3.60 -10.53 16.40
N VAL A 101 -2.66 -9.58 16.38
CA VAL A 101 -1.28 -9.83 16.83
C VAL A 101 -1.28 -9.95 18.36
N PRO A 102 -0.71 -11.02 18.95
CA PRO A 102 -0.69 -11.18 20.39
C PRO A 102 0.14 -10.07 21.05
N LYS A 103 -0.36 -9.52 22.16
CA LYS A 103 0.39 -8.52 22.94
C LYS A 103 1.64 -9.17 23.54
N ILE A 104 2.80 -8.69 23.13
CA ILE A 104 4.10 -9.16 23.64
C ILE A 104 4.39 -8.43 24.96
N LYS A 105 4.65 -9.20 26.03
CA LYS A 105 5.17 -8.63 27.28
C LYS A 105 6.67 -8.43 27.12
N LEU A 106 7.10 -7.17 27.03
CA LEU A 106 8.51 -6.84 27.00
C LEU A 106 9.15 -6.97 28.40
N PRO A 107 10.41 -7.42 28.51
CA PRO A 107 11.15 -7.39 29.76
C PRO A 107 11.28 -5.96 30.30
N LYS A 108 11.54 -5.82 31.61
CA LYS A 108 11.79 -4.51 32.22
C LYS A 108 12.94 -3.78 31.50
N GLY A 109 12.73 -2.50 31.19
CA GLY A 109 13.71 -1.64 30.51
C GLY A 109 13.63 -1.64 28.98
N PHE A 110 12.74 -2.44 28.37
CA PHE A 110 12.51 -2.44 26.93
C PHE A 110 11.26 -1.63 26.58
N THR A 111 11.34 -0.86 25.49
CA THR A 111 10.23 -0.10 24.94
C THR A 111 9.95 -0.60 23.52
N ALA A 112 8.70 -0.93 23.22
CA ALA A 112 8.30 -1.23 21.86
C ALA A 112 8.39 0.05 21.03
N LYS A 113 9.11 0.00 19.91
CA LYS A 113 8.88 0.93 18.81
C LYS A 113 8.05 0.17 17.80
N ILE A 114 6.80 0.59 17.62
CA ILE A 114 6.02 0.20 16.44
C ILE A 114 6.72 0.90 15.27
N GLY A 115 7.05 0.15 14.22
CA GLY A 115 7.62 0.74 13.02
C GLY A 115 6.56 1.58 12.33
N GLU A 116 6.48 2.87 12.66
CA GLU A 116 5.73 3.83 11.86
C GLU A 116 6.52 4.04 10.57
N HIS A 117 6.02 3.52 9.45
CA HIS A 117 6.54 3.85 8.13
C HIS A 117 6.13 5.28 7.78
N THR A 118 6.83 6.27 8.35
CA THR A 118 6.80 7.63 7.84
C THR A 118 7.70 7.69 6.62
N SER A 119 7.12 7.71 5.43
CA SER A 119 7.80 8.11 4.20
C SER A 119 8.26 9.58 4.34
N GLU A 120 9.57 9.79 4.49
CA GLU A 120 10.25 11.09 4.31
C GLU A 120 10.48 11.40 2.83
#